data_AF-A0A444K4F4-F1
#
_entry.id   AF-A0A444K4F4-F1
#
_cell.length_a   1.000
_cell.length_b   1.000
_cell.length_c   1.000
_cell.angle_alpha   90.00
_cell.angle_beta   90.00
_cell.angle_gamma   90.00
#
_symmetry.space_group_name_H-M   'P 1'
#
loop_
_entity.id
_entity.type
_entity.pdbx_description
1 polymer ?
#
loop_
_entity_poly.entity_id
_entity_poly.type
_entity_poly.pdbx_seq_one_letter_code
_entity_poly.pdbx_strand_id
1 'polypeptide(L)' 'MKHLNRTVALGAALALFTALTPALADGVAYVNKGLVGVGRIPANQKDKFGETFGSGSGMAIDSKGWARDGNAYKGSL' A
#
# COMPACT_ATOMS: atom_id res chain seq x y z
N MET A 1 6.99 37.32 -14.99
CA MET A 1 5.95 36.26 -14.90
C MET A 1 6.21 35.05 -15.79
N LYS A 2 6.56 35.18 -17.08
CA LYS A 2 6.82 34.02 -17.99
C LYS A 2 7.94 33.06 -17.52
N HIS A 3 8.99 33.58 -16.88
CA HIS A 3 10.11 32.75 -16.41
C HIS A 3 9.76 31.94 -15.15
N LEU A 4 8.93 32.50 -14.26
CA LEU A 4 8.49 31.82 -13.04
C LEU A 4 7.65 30.58 -13.37
N ASN A 5 6.77 30.69 -14.37
CA ASN A 5 5.92 29.58 -14.81
C ASN A 5 6.72 28.45 -15.49
N ARG A 6 7.83 28.78 -16.17
CA ARG A 6 8.73 27.78 -16.77
C ARG A 6 9.49 26.99 -15.72
N THR A 7 10.00 27.64 -14.67
CA THR A 7 10.75 26.94 -13.60
C THR A 7 9.83 26.02 -12.78
N VAL A 8 8.59 26.47 -12.50
CA VAL A 8 7.58 25.64 -11.82
C VAL A 8 7.17 24.44 -12.67
N ALA A 9 6.93 24.63 -13.96
CA ALA A 9 6.59 23.53 -14.87
C ALA A 9 7.71 22.49 -15.00
N LEU A 10 8.97 22.94 -15.05
CA LEU A 10 10.13 22.04 -15.13
C LEU A 10 10.34 21.28 -13.81
N GLY A 11 10.15 21.93 -12.66
CA GLY A 11 10.22 21.28 -11.35
C GLY A 11 9.11 20.24 -11.15
N ALA A 12 7.88 20.54 -11.58
CA ALA A 12 6.78 19.58 -11.54
C ALA A 12 7.03 18.38 -12.47
N ALA A 13 7.51 18.61 -13.69
CA ALA A 13 7.82 17.53 -14.64
C ALA A 13 8.93 16.59 -14.12
N LEU A 14 9.96 17.13 -13.46
CA LEU A 14 11.05 16.34 -12.91
C LEU A 14 10.60 15.49 -11.72
N ALA A 15 9.75 16.02 -10.83
CA ALA A 15 9.19 15.30 -9.69
C ALA A 15 8.24 14.15 -10.12
N LEU A 16 7.48 14.34 -11.20
CA LEU A 16 6.65 13.28 -11.79
C LEU A 16 7.50 12.15 -12.40
N PHE A 17 8.66 12.47 -12.99
CA PHE A 17 9.54 11.47 -13.63
C PHE A 17 10.17 10.50 -12.62
N THR A 18 10.55 10.97 -11.43
CA THR A 18 11.07 10.14 -10.34
C THR A 18 10.02 9.22 -9.70
N ALA A 19 8.73 9.53 -9.86
CA ALA A 19 7.64 8.69 -9.32
C ALA A 19 7.29 7.50 -10.21
N LEU A 20 7.65 7.52 -11.50
CA LEU A 20 7.37 6.46 -12.47
C LEU A 20 8.54 5.48 -12.67
N THR A 21 9.70 5.76 -12.10
CA THR A 21 10.87 4.88 -12.23
C THR A 21 10.78 3.74 -11.20
N PRO A 22 10.84 2.46 -11.62
CA PRO A 22 10.83 1.35 -10.68
C PRO A 22 12.08 1.40 -9.79
N ALA A 23 11.89 1.18 -8.49
CA ALA A 23 12.99 0.96 -7.57
C ALA A 23 13.59 -0.43 -7.82
N LEU A 24 14.89 -0.49 -8.08
CA LEU A 24 15.61 -1.76 -8.24
C LEU A 24 16.18 -2.16 -6.89
N ALA A 25 15.78 -3.33 -6.38
CA ALA A 25 16.35 -3.95 -5.19
C ALA A 25 16.41 -5.47 -5.41
N ASP A 26 17.51 -6.11 -5.00
CA ASP A 26 17.70 -7.57 -5.11
C ASP A 26 17.50 -8.15 -6.52
N GLY A 27 17.77 -7.36 -7.56
CA GLY A 27 17.53 -7.76 -8.97
C GLY A 27 16.06 -7.72 -9.39
N VAL A 28 15.17 -7.23 -8.53
CA VAL A 28 13.73 -7.09 -8.77
C VAL A 28 13.37 -5.61 -8.95
N ALA A 29 12.48 -5.33 -9.90
CA ALA A 29 11.94 -4.00 -10.16
C ALA A 29 10.61 -3.80 -9.42
N TYR A 30 10.59 -2.87 -8.47
CA TYR A 30 9.41 -2.50 -7.69
C TYR A 30 8.80 -1.21 -8.24
N VAL A 31 7.56 -1.29 -8.74
CA VAL A 31 6.83 -0.11 -9.22
C VAL A 31 5.93 0.41 -8.11
N ASN A 32 6.24 1.60 -7.59
CA ASN A 32 5.31 2.32 -6.73
C ASN A 32 4.15 2.86 -7.58
N LYS A 33 2.91 2.46 -7.28
CA LYS A 33 1.72 2.91 -8.03
C LYS A 33 1.05 4.15 -7.43
N GLY A 34 1.69 4.79 -6.44
CA GLY A 34 1.11 5.90 -5.70
C GLY A 34 -0.17 5.51 -4.95
N LEU A 35 -0.99 6.51 -4.62
CA LEU A 35 -2.32 6.31 -4.04
C LEU A 35 -3.26 5.75 -5.14
N VAL A 36 -3.60 4.47 -5.03
CA VAL A 36 -4.45 3.77 -6.01
C VAL A 36 -5.95 3.83 -5.70
N GLY A 37 -6.34 4.35 -4.53
CA GLY A 37 -7.74 4.53 -4.16
C GLY A 37 -7.90 5.09 -2.75
N VAL A 38 -8.92 5.93 -2.55
CA VAL A 38 -9.32 6.43 -1.24
C VAL A 38 -10.83 6.30 -1.08
N GLY A 39 -11.28 5.90 0.10
CA GLY A 39 -12.69 5.76 0.43
C GLY A 39 -12.91 5.99 1.91
N ARG A 40 -14.10 6.50 2.27
CA ARG A 40 -14.53 6.58 3.66
C ARG A 40 -15.49 5.45 3.95
N ILE A 41 -15.25 4.77 5.06
CA ILE A 41 -16.10 3.69 5.55
C ILE A 41 -16.67 4.15 6.89
N PRO A 42 -17.99 4.04 7.13
CA PRO A 42 -18.58 4.33 8.43
C PRO A 42 -17.89 3.51 9.54
N ALA A 43 -17.64 4.12 10.70
CA ALA A 43 -16.97 3.44 11.82
C ALA A 43 -17.75 2.21 12.34
N ASN A 44 -19.06 2.16 12.09
CA ASN A 44 -19.95 1.05 12.44
C ASN A 44 -20.29 0.13 11.25
N GLN A 45 -19.60 0.29 10.11
CA GLN A 45 -19.83 -0.56 8.94
C GLN A 45 -19.67 -2.02 9.34
N LYS A 46 -20.65 -2.85 8.96
CA LYS A 46 -20.59 -4.29 9.14
C LYS A 46 -20.34 -4.99 7.83
N ASP A 47 -19.66 -6.12 7.89
CA ASP A 47 -19.56 -7.04 6.76
C ASP A 47 -20.83 -7.90 6.63
N LYS A 48 -20.84 -8.83 5.67
CA LYS A 48 -22.00 -9.70 5.42
C LYS A 48 -22.29 -10.69 6.55
N PHE A 49 -21.37 -10.86 7.49
CA PHE A 49 -21.49 -11.75 8.65
C PHE A 49 -21.82 -11.00 9.94
N GLY A 50 -21.93 -9.65 9.89
CA GLY A 50 -22.28 -8.81 11.04
C GLY A 50 -21.07 -8.33 11.85
N GLU A 51 -19.85 -8.59 11.39
CA GLU A 51 -18.61 -8.19 12.06
C GLU A 51 -18.27 -6.74 11.74
N THR A 52 -17.63 -6.01 12.67
CA THR A 52 -17.17 -4.64 12.39
C THR A 52 -16.11 -4.68 11.29
N PHE A 53 -16.32 -3.88 10.24
CA PHE A 53 -15.37 -3.77 9.14
C PHE A 53 -14.05 -3.18 9.63
N GLY A 54 -13.04 -4.04 9.79
CA GLY A 54 -11.67 -3.64 10.10
C GLY A 54 -10.82 -3.58 8.82
N SER A 55 -10.09 -2.48 8.63
CA SER A 55 -9.06 -2.41 7.59
C SER A 55 -7.78 -3.08 8.12
N GLY A 56 -7.50 -4.30 7.66
CA GLY A 56 -6.22 -4.96 7.91
C GLY A 56 -5.29 -4.76 6.72
N SER A 57 -4.14 -4.10 6.91
CA SER A 57 -3.06 -4.09 5.93
C SER A 57 -2.46 -5.50 5.79
N GLY A 58 -2.06 -5.89 4.58
CA GLY A 58 -1.67 -7.25 4.20
C GLY A 58 -0.68 -7.89 5.16
N MET A 59 -1.19 -8.66 6.13
CA MET A 59 -0.40 -9.59 6.91
C MET A 59 0.23 -10.58 5.96
N ALA A 60 1.56 -10.54 5.87
CA ALA A 60 2.30 -11.72 5.46
C ALA A 60 2.21 -12.73 6.60
N ILE A 61 2.15 -14.01 6.26
CA ILE A 61 2.16 -15.10 7.23
C ILE A 61 3.19 -16.09 6.69
N ASP A 62 4.11 -16.54 7.54
CA ASP A 62 4.92 -17.71 7.22
C ASP A 62 4.03 -18.96 7.19
N SER A 63 3.60 -19.33 5.99
CA SER A 63 2.68 -20.47 5.78
C SER A 63 3.27 -21.81 6.18
N LYS A 64 4.60 -21.94 6.33
CA LYS A 64 5.23 -23.19 6.78
C LYS A 64 5.24 -23.28 8.31
N GLY A 65 5.45 -22.16 9.00
CA GLY A 65 5.44 -22.08 10.46
C GLY A 65 4.04 -21.94 11.06
N TRP A 66 3.05 -21.49 10.27
CA TRP A 66 1.69 -21.29 10.74
C TRP A 66 0.93 -22.60 10.87
N ALA A 67 0.58 -22.96 12.10
CA ALA A 67 -0.13 -24.21 12.39
C ALA A 67 -1.17 -24.02 13.51
N ARG A 68 -2.22 -24.83 13.45
CA ARG A 68 -3.18 -24.96 14.55
C ARG A 68 -2.56 -25.81 15.66
N ASP A 69 -2.69 -25.34 16.91
CA ASP A 69 -2.23 -26.03 18.12
C ASP A 69 -3.40 -26.10 19.12
N GLY A 70 -4.11 -27.23 19.12
CA GLY A 70 -5.35 -27.41 19.87
C GLY A 70 -6.42 -26.37 19.51
N ASN A 71 -6.73 -25.49 20.47
CA ASN A 71 -7.70 -24.40 20.31
C ASN A 71 -7.05 -23.04 19.96
N ALA A 72 -5.75 -23.00 19.69
CA ALA A 72 -5.01 -21.81 19.30
C ALA A 72 -4.29 -21.98 17.95
N TYR A 73 -3.72 -20.89 17.43
CA TYR A 73 -2.79 -20.92 16.30
C TYR A 73 -1.42 -20.41 16.75
N LYS A 74 -0.35 -20.95 16.16
CA LYS A 74 1.03 -20.52 16.37
C LYS A 74 1.74 -20.27 15.04
N GLY A 75 2.69 -19.34 15.04
CA GLY A 75 3.51 -18.98 13.88
C GLY A 75 3.92 -17.51 13.93
N SER A 76 4.70 -17.06 12.93
CA SER A 76 5.06 -15.66 12.75
C SER A 76 4.25 -15.02 11.63
N LEU A 77 3.98 -13.73 11.80
CA LEU A 77 3.66 -12.81 10.70
C LEU A 77 4.93 -12.46 9.93
#